data_AF-A0A5Q2NP34-F1
#
_entry.id   AF-A0A5Q2NP34-F1
#
_cell.length_a   1.000
_cell.length_b   1.000
_cell.length_c   1.000
_cell.angle_alpha   90.00
_cell.angle_beta   90.00
_cell.angle_gamma   90.00
#
_symmetry.space_group_name_H-M   'P 1'
#
loop_
_entity.id
_entity.type
_entity.pdbx_description
1 polymer ?
#
loop_
_entity_poly.entity_id
_entity_poly.type
_entity_poly.pdbx_seq_one_letter_code
_entity_poly.pdbx_strand_id
1 'polypeptide(L)'
;MTAILKKLKKDEKGFTLIELLAVIVILGIIAAIAIPVISNIMNKSRDKSDIATAQQIYDAARMYVSTELNGDFKGKDIKIVGGTGDTLVSKNYLDAGLRLPSTKAVITGGEVKFKADGTLDSVTISTDEAATTEDKVYQAADLK
;
A
#
# COMPACT_ATOMS: atom_id res chain seq x y z
N MET A 1 -30.30 58.44 -7.77
CA MET A 1 -29.61 57.20 -7.33
C MET A 1 -29.84 56.00 -8.27
N THR A 2 -30.54 56.16 -9.40
CA THR A 2 -30.92 55.05 -10.32
C THR A 2 -29.96 54.82 -11.49
N ALA A 3 -29.04 55.75 -11.78
CA ALA A 3 -28.09 55.63 -12.89
C ALA A 3 -26.98 54.58 -12.66
N ILE A 4 -26.60 54.35 -11.40
CA ILE A 4 -25.56 53.37 -11.02
C ILE A 4 -26.08 51.94 -11.20
N LEU A 5 -27.35 51.67 -10.83
CA LEU A 5 -28.01 50.38 -11.02
C LEU A 5 -28.16 49.98 -12.49
N LYS A 6 -28.25 50.95 -13.41
CA LYS A 6 -28.40 50.70 -14.86
C LYS A 6 -27.08 50.36 -15.55
N LYS A 7 -25.93 50.80 -15.02
CA LYS A 7 -24.60 50.42 -15.54
C LYS A 7 -24.21 49.00 -15.15
N LEU A 8 -24.56 48.54 -13.94
CA LEU A 8 -24.25 47.19 -13.45
C LEU A 8 -24.93 46.06 -14.25
N LYS A 9 -26.09 46.33 -14.88
CA LYS A 9 -26.84 45.34 -15.68
C LYS A 9 -26.37 45.20 -17.13
N LYS A 10 -25.38 45.99 -17.58
CA LYS A 10 -24.98 46.05 -19.00
C LYS A 10 -23.64 45.36 -19.30
N ASP A 11 -22.95 44.88 -18.26
CA ASP A 11 -21.63 44.24 -18.36
C ASP A 11 -21.66 42.72 -18.12
N GLU A 12 -22.83 42.08 -18.19
CA GLU A 12 -22.93 40.62 -18.25
C GLU A 12 -22.62 40.15 -19.68
N LYS A 13 -21.36 40.24 -20.10
CA LYS A 13 -20.88 39.52 -21.29
C LYS A 13 -20.90 38.03 -20.96
N GLY A 14 -22.00 37.37 -21.36
CA GLY A 14 -22.17 35.94 -21.18
C GLY A 14 -21.06 35.15 -21.89
N PHE A 15 -20.54 34.14 -21.19
CA PHE A 15 -19.59 33.17 -21.71
C PHE A 15 -20.19 32.48 -22.93
N THR A 16 -19.45 32.38 -24.03
CA THR A 16 -19.97 31.75 -25.24
C THR A 16 -19.89 30.23 -25.12
N LEU A 17 -20.86 29.51 -25.71
CA LEU A 17 -20.84 28.03 -25.70
C LEU A 17 -19.60 27.46 -26.41
N ILE A 18 -19.06 28.18 -27.40
CA ILE A 18 -17.87 27.77 -28.14
C ILE A 18 -16.60 27.84 -27.29
N GLU A 19 -16.48 28.84 -26.40
CA GLU A 19 -15.37 28.93 -25.44
C GLU A 19 -15.42 27.77 -24.45
N LEU A 20 -16.61 27.39 -23.99
CA LEU A 20 -16.79 26.24 -23.10
C LEU A 20 -16.45 24.93 -23.82
N LEU A 21 -16.84 24.83 -25.09
CA LEU A 21 -16.58 23.66 -25.93
C LEU A 21 -15.07 23.45 -26.16
N ALA A 22 -14.32 24.51 -26.47
CA ALA A 22 -12.87 24.40 -26.67
C ALA A 22 -12.16 23.90 -25.40
N VAL A 23 -12.58 24.35 -24.22
CA VAL A 23 -11.99 23.95 -22.93
C VAL A 23 -12.22 22.46 -22.65
N ILE A 24 -13.44 21.96 -22.81
CA ILE A 24 -13.73 20.54 -22.54
C ILE A 24 -12.99 19.60 -23.51
N VAL A 25 -12.74 20.02 -24.75
CA VAL A 25 -11.95 19.24 -25.71
C VAL A 25 -10.50 19.13 -25.22
N ILE A 26 -9.89 20.23 -24.80
CA ILE A 26 -8.52 20.23 -24.28
C ILE A 26 -8.43 19.39 -22.99
N LEU A 27 -9.38 19.57 -22.06
CA LEU A 27 -9.45 18.77 -20.84
C LEU A 27 -9.65 17.27 -21.14
N GLY A 28 -10.43 16.93 -22.16
CA GLY A 28 -10.64 15.54 -22.61
C GLY A 28 -9.34 14.89 -23.11
N ILE A 29 -8.55 15.61 -23.90
CA ILE A 29 -7.25 15.13 -24.39
C ILE A 29 -6.28 14.91 -23.23
N ILE A 30 -6.19 15.88 -22.30
CA ILE A 30 -5.33 15.76 -21.11
C ILE A 30 -5.77 14.58 -20.25
N ALA A 31 -7.08 14.44 -19.98
CA ALA A 31 -7.63 13.37 -19.17
C ALA A 31 -7.35 11.98 -19.76
N ALA A 32 -7.43 11.83 -21.09
CA ALA A 32 -7.17 10.56 -21.76
C ALA A 32 -5.75 10.02 -21.50
N ILE A 33 -4.74 10.90 -21.42
CA ILE A 33 -3.35 10.52 -21.13
C ILE A 33 -3.10 10.46 -19.61
N ALA A 34 -3.63 11.41 -18.85
CA ALA A 34 -3.36 11.54 -17.43
C ALA A 34 -3.91 10.37 -16.61
N ILE A 35 -5.14 9.90 -16.90
CA ILE A 35 -5.79 8.83 -16.13
C ILE A 35 -4.96 7.53 -16.11
N PRO A 36 -4.54 6.94 -17.24
CA PRO A 36 -3.76 5.70 -17.22
C PRO A 36 -2.39 5.88 -16.58
N VAL A 37 -1.72 7.03 -16.80
CA VAL A 37 -0.41 7.32 -16.21
C VAL A 37 -0.51 7.42 -14.69
N ILE A 38 -1.47 8.19 -14.17
CA ILE A 38 -1.69 8.34 -12.73
C ILE A 38 -2.09 7.00 -12.11
N SER A 39 -2.94 6.21 -12.77
CA SER A 39 -3.31 4.87 -12.31
C SER A 39 -2.08 3.96 -12.15
N ASN A 40 -1.19 3.92 -13.14
CA ASN A 40 0.03 3.12 -13.07
C ASN A 40 0.99 3.60 -11.97
N ILE A 41 1.15 4.92 -11.80
CA ILE A 41 1.99 5.49 -10.75
C ILE A 41 1.43 5.15 -9.36
N MET A 42 0.11 5.26 -9.16
CA MET A 42 -0.54 4.88 -7.91
C MET A 42 -0.36 3.41 -7.59
N ASN A 43 -0.52 2.53 -8.59
CA ASN A 43 -0.32 1.08 -8.40
C ASN A 43 1.13 0.77 -8.00
N LYS A 44 2.12 1.34 -8.70
CA LYS A 44 3.53 1.19 -8.32
C LYS A 44 3.85 1.77 -6.94
N SER A 45 3.23 2.88 -6.56
CA SER A 45 3.39 3.46 -5.23
C SER A 45 2.84 2.53 -4.16
N ARG A 46 1.69 1.92 -4.41
CA ARG A 46 1.07 0.93 -3.52
C ARG A 46 1.94 -0.31 -3.36
N ASP A 47 2.47 -0.86 -4.45
CA ASP A 47 3.37 -2.02 -4.41
C ASP A 47 4.63 -1.72 -3.59
N LYS A 48 5.23 -0.53 -3.78
CA LYS A 48 6.37 -0.07 -2.96
C LYS A 48 6.02 0.07 -1.48
N SER A 49 4.82 0.57 -1.16
CA SER A 49 4.37 0.66 0.23
C SER A 49 4.20 -0.72 0.86
N ASP A 50 3.72 -1.71 0.11
CA ASP A 50 3.61 -3.07 0.62
C ASP A 50 4.98 -3.72 0.86
N ILE A 51 5.96 -3.48 -0.02
CA ILE A 51 7.36 -3.91 0.18
C ILE A 51 7.91 -3.29 1.48
N ALA A 52 7.67 -2.00 1.72
CA ALA A 52 8.08 -1.35 2.95
C ALA A 52 7.42 -1.97 4.20
N THR A 53 6.13 -2.33 4.11
CA THR A 53 5.45 -3.08 5.19
C THR A 53 6.09 -4.45 5.41
N ALA A 54 6.45 -5.18 4.35
CA ALA A 54 7.16 -6.46 4.47
C ALA A 54 8.56 -6.30 5.10
N GLN A 55 9.29 -5.22 4.79
CA GLN A 55 10.55 -4.88 5.46
C GLN A 55 10.37 -4.63 6.96
N GLN A 56 9.34 -3.88 7.36
CA GLN A 56 9.02 -3.64 8.77
C GLN A 56 8.72 -4.94 9.51
N ILE A 57 7.98 -5.85 8.86
CA ILE A 57 7.69 -7.17 9.43
C ILE A 57 8.96 -8.02 9.55
N TYR A 58 9.84 -7.97 8.54
CA TYR A 58 11.14 -8.64 8.60
C TYR A 58 11.99 -8.13 9.77
N ASP A 59 12.07 -6.82 9.98
CA ASP A 59 12.82 -6.22 11.09
C ASP A 59 12.24 -6.64 12.44
N ALA A 60 10.90 -6.67 12.57
CA ALA A 60 10.23 -7.16 13.77
C ALA A 60 10.52 -8.65 14.02
N ALA A 61 10.48 -9.48 12.98
CA ALA A 61 10.83 -10.90 13.05
C ALA A 61 12.28 -11.10 13.48
N ARG A 62 13.19 -10.28 12.93
CA ARG A 62 14.61 -10.31 13.29
C ARG A 62 14.85 -9.93 14.75
N MET A 63 14.13 -8.92 15.23
CA MET A 63 14.17 -8.51 16.63
C MET A 63 13.70 -9.65 17.54
N TYR A 64 12.56 -10.29 17.21
CA TYR A 64 12.02 -11.43 17.94
C TYR A 64 13.00 -12.60 18.01
N VAL A 65 13.63 -12.97 16.88
CA VAL A 65 14.62 -14.05 16.86
C VAL A 65 15.86 -13.68 17.72
N SER A 66 16.28 -12.42 17.70
CA SER A 66 17.43 -11.98 18.48
C SER A 66 17.21 -12.01 19.99
N THR A 67 15.99 -11.74 20.46
CA THR A 67 15.66 -11.64 21.89
C THR A 67 15.17 -12.96 22.46
N GLU A 68 14.27 -13.64 21.75
CA GLU A 68 13.56 -14.83 22.27
C GLU A 68 14.23 -16.14 21.79
N LEU A 69 14.89 -16.12 20.63
CA LEU A 69 15.54 -17.30 20.04
C LEU A 69 17.07 -17.24 20.11
N ASN A 70 17.62 -16.40 20.98
CA ASN A 70 19.07 -16.22 21.17
C ASN A 70 19.84 -15.93 19.87
N GLY A 71 19.19 -15.33 18.86
CA GLY A 71 19.78 -15.06 17.56
C GLY A 71 19.94 -16.28 16.64
N ASP A 72 19.25 -17.39 16.91
CA ASP A 72 19.21 -18.54 16.01
C ASP A 72 18.21 -18.33 14.88
N PHE A 73 18.70 -17.77 13.77
CA PHE A 73 17.92 -17.56 12.55
C PHE A 73 17.76 -18.83 11.69
N LYS A 74 18.44 -19.93 11.99
CA LYS A 74 18.56 -21.04 11.03
C LYS A 74 17.28 -21.85 10.91
N GLY A 75 16.70 -21.86 9.70
CA GLY A 75 15.53 -22.69 9.36
C GLY A 75 14.29 -22.39 10.23
N LYS A 76 14.16 -21.14 10.71
CA LYS A 76 13.00 -20.73 11.51
C LYS A 76 11.94 -20.11 10.62
N ASP A 77 10.70 -20.48 10.92
CA ASP A 77 9.50 -19.86 10.37
C ASP A 77 8.85 -19.02 11.47
N ILE A 78 8.86 -17.69 11.31
CA ILE A 78 8.32 -16.75 12.28
C ILE A 78 6.95 -16.27 11.82
N LYS A 79 5.91 -16.54 12.62
CA LYS A 79 4.52 -16.20 12.27
C LYS A 79 4.20 -14.75 12.60
N ILE A 80 3.58 -14.04 11.65
CA ILE A 80 3.25 -12.61 11.73
C ILE A 80 1.92 -12.44 12.47
N VAL A 81 0.84 -13.02 11.93
CA VAL A 81 -0.53 -13.06 12.48
C VAL A 81 -1.14 -14.41 12.11
N GLY A 82 -2.12 -14.90 12.87
CA GLY A 82 -2.88 -16.11 12.53
C GLY A 82 -2.15 -17.43 12.84
N GLY A 83 -2.89 -18.39 13.41
CA GLY A 83 -2.39 -19.72 13.78
C GLY A 83 -2.12 -19.92 15.28
N THR A 84 -1.94 -21.17 15.69
CA THR A 84 -1.63 -21.55 17.07
C THR A 84 -0.14 -21.37 17.35
N GLY A 85 0.20 -20.51 18.32
CA GLY A 85 1.58 -20.30 18.79
C GLY A 85 1.93 -18.84 19.08
N ASP A 86 3.23 -18.60 19.30
CA ASP A 86 3.80 -17.26 19.47
C ASP A 86 3.88 -16.56 18.11
N THR A 87 3.08 -15.51 17.93
CA THR A 87 3.10 -14.65 16.75
C THR A 87 3.74 -13.31 17.11
N LEU A 88 4.25 -12.60 16.12
CA LEU A 88 4.83 -11.27 16.34
C LEU A 88 3.81 -10.30 16.96
N VAL A 89 2.54 -10.44 16.62
CA VAL A 89 1.46 -9.67 17.24
C VAL A 89 1.19 -10.12 18.68
N SER A 90 1.18 -11.43 18.98
CA SER A 90 0.96 -11.88 20.37
C SER A 90 2.10 -11.53 21.32
N LYS A 91 3.32 -11.37 20.78
CA LYS A 91 4.52 -10.98 21.52
C LYS A 91 4.79 -9.47 21.55
N ASN A 92 3.88 -8.65 21.01
CA ASN A 92 4.00 -7.18 20.93
C ASN A 92 5.22 -6.68 20.12
N TYR A 93 5.72 -7.47 19.17
CA TYR A 93 6.72 -7.02 18.19
C TYR A 93 6.06 -6.30 17.00
N LEU A 94 4.76 -6.54 16.79
CA LEU A 94 3.91 -5.88 15.80
C LEU A 94 2.53 -5.54 16.41
N ASP A 95 1.91 -4.47 15.93
CA ASP A 95 0.55 -4.10 16.34
C ASP A 95 -0.50 -5.04 15.73
N ALA A 96 -1.63 -5.19 16.42
CA ALA A 96 -2.77 -5.91 15.89
C ALA A 96 -3.50 -5.11 14.81
N GLY A 97 -4.14 -5.80 13.85
CA GLY A 97 -4.95 -5.16 12.82
C GLY A 97 -4.15 -4.44 11.72
N LEU A 98 -2.94 -4.91 11.44
CA LEU A 98 -2.15 -4.43 10.29
C LEU A 98 -2.93 -4.58 8.99
N ARG A 99 -2.71 -3.66 8.05
CA ARG A 99 -3.39 -3.67 6.74
C ARG A 99 -2.38 -3.39 5.65
N LEU A 100 -2.57 -4.01 4.50
CA LEU A 100 -1.75 -3.71 3.32
C LEU A 100 -2.12 -2.35 2.74
N PRO A 101 -1.16 -1.45 2.50
CA PRO A 101 -1.41 -0.18 1.83
C PRO A 101 -2.06 -0.31 0.44
N SER A 102 -1.77 -1.37 -0.32
CA SER A 102 -2.33 -1.55 -1.66
C SER A 102 -3.82 -1.88 -1.68
N THR A 103 -4.23 -2.89 -0.91
CA THR A 103 -5.59 -3.46 -0.92
C THR A 103 -6.44 -2.95 0.23
N LYS A 104 -5.83 -2.35 1.27
CA LYS A 104 -6.44 -2.04 2.56
C LYS A 104 -7.02 -3.27 3.28
N ALA A 105 -6.69 -4.47 2.80
CA ALA A 105 -7.10 -5.71 3.43
C ALA A 105 -6.32 -5.89 4.74
N VAL A 106 -6.97 -6.51 5.73
CA VAL A 106 -6.35 -6.81 7.03
C VAL A 106 -5.39 -7.97 6.81
N ILE A 107 -4.20 -7.90 7.40
CA ILE A 107 -3.24 -9.00 7.43
C ILE A 107 -3.75 -9.99 8.48
N THR A 108 -4.26 -11.13 8.02
CA THR A 108 -4.85 -12.19 8.85
C THR A 108 -3.89 -13.37 9.03
N GLY A 109 -2.88 -13.46 8.16
CA GLY A 109 -1.88 -14.52 8.16
C GLY A 109 -0.53 -14.01 7.66
N GLY A 110 0.52 -14.79 7.92
CA GLY A 110 1.80 -14.58 7.26
C GLY A 110 2.98 -15.14 8.05
N GLU A 111 4.08 -15.39 7.34
CA GLU A 111 5.30 -15.94 7.93
C GLU A 111 6.55 -15.33 7.31
N VAL A 112 7.58 -15.17 8.14
CA VAL A 112 8.94 -14.82 7.73
C VAL A 112 9.77 -16.09 7.80
N LYS A 113 10.25 -16.57 6.65
CA LYS A 113 11.07 -17.77 6.54
C LYS A 113 12.54 -17.42 6.46
N PHE A 114 13.34 -18.05 7.31
CA PHE A 114 14.79 -17.97 7.23
C PHE A 114 15.35 -19.29 6.69
N LYS A 115 16.32 -19.19 5.77
CA LYS A 115 17.04 -20.34 5.22
C LYS A 115 17.87 -21.03 6.30
N ALA A 116 18.33 -22.24 6.00
CA ALA A 116 19.21 -23.02 6.89
C ALA A 116 20.56 -22.33 7.20
N ASP A 117 20.96 -21.34 6.40
CA ASP A 117 22.15 -20.50 6.62
C ASP A 117 21.89 -19.26 7.52
N GLY A 118 20.64 -19.03 7.92
CA GLY A 118 20.22 -17.88 8.72
C GLY A 118 19.93 -16.60 7.91
N THR A 119 19.99 -16.67 6.58
CA THR A 119 19.57 -15.57 5.70
C THR A 119 18.06 -15.59 5.47
N LEU A 120 17.49 -14.43 5.11
CA LEU A 120 16.07 -14.34 4.75
C LEU A 120 15.79 -15.17 3.48
N ASP A 121 14.73 -15.97 3.52
CA ASP A 121 14.18 -16.65 2.33
C ASP A 121 13.06 -15.80 1.73
N SER A 122 11.99 -15.61 2.49
CA SER A 122 10.80 -14.91 2.06
C SER A 122 10.00 -14.33 3.23
N VAL A 123 9.28 -13.24 2.98
CA VAL A 123 8.19 -12.74 3.83
C VAL A 123 6.88 -12.98 3.08
N THR A 124 6.03 -13.85 3.62
CA THR A 124 4.70 -14.13 3.07
C THR A 124 3.65 -13.38 3.89
N ILE A 125 2.85 -12.54 3.24
CA ILE A 125 1.74 -11.82 3.87
C ILE A 125 0.43 -12.35 3.30
N SER A 126 -0.46 -12.82 4.17
CA SER A 126 -1.78 -13.34 3.82
C SER A 126 -2.87 -12.40 4.35
N THR A 127 -3.86 -12.13 3.50
CA THR A 127 -5.01 -11.25 3.82
C THR A 127 -6.32 -11.98 4.00
N ASP A 128 -6.33 -13.31 3.83
CA ASP A 128 -7.50 -14.16 4.07
C ASP A 128 -7.15 -15.33 5.01
N GLU A 129 -8.07 -15.62 5.93
CA GLU A 129 -7.91 -16.64 6.99
C GLU A 129 -7.92 -18.08 6.41
N ALA A 130 -8.34 -18.24 5.15
CA ALA A 130 -8.19 -19.45 4.36
C ALA A 130 -7.22 -19.17 3.21
N ALA A 131 -6.06 -19.81 3.23
CA ALA A 131 -5.07 -19.78 2.16
C ALA A 131 -5.71 -20.05 0.79
N THR A 132 -6.07 -18.98 0.08
CA THR A 132 -6.50 -19.04 -1.31
C THR A 132 -5.81 -17.92 -2.08
N THR A 133 -4.82 -18.31 -2.88
CA THR A 133 -4.37 -17.69 -4.15
C THR A 133 -3.88 -16.23 -4.18
N GLU A 134 -3.94 -15.43 -3.11
CA GLU A 134 -3.46 -14.03 -3.08
C GLU A 134 -2.37 -13.75 -2.02
N ASP A 135 -1.66 -14.78 -1.55
CA ASP A 135 -0.52 -14.57 -0.65
C ASP A 135 0.58 -13.77 -1.38
N LYS A 136 0.87 -12.58 -0.87
CA LYS A 136 1.97 -11.77 -1.39
C LYS A 136 3.27 -12.26 -0.77
N VAL A 137 4.10 -12.91 -1.58
CA VAL A 137 5.42 -13.40 -1.20
C VAL A 137 6.47 -12.38 -1.65
N TYR A 138 7.15 -11.78 -0.69
CA TYR A 138 8.28 -10.88 -0.93
C TYR A 138 9.57 -11.65 -0.70
N GLN A 139 10.36 -11.82 -1.76
CA GLN A 139 11.61 -12.55 -1.67
C GLN A 139 12.69 -11.65 -1.05
N ALA A 140 13.74 -12.27 -0.51
CA ALA A 140 14.86 -11.53 0.06
C ALA A 140 15.55 -10.54 -0.91
N ALA A 141 15.36 -10.68 -2.23
CA ALA A 141 15.85 -9.74 -3.23
C ALA A 141 15.02 -8.45 -3.33
N ASP A 142 13.72 -8.53 -3.05
CA ASP A 142 12.77 -7.42 -3.12
C ASP A 142 12.79 -6.54 -1.86
N LEU A 143 13.39 -7.06 -0.78
CA LEU A 143 13.46 -6.45 0.54
C LEU A 143 14.82 -5.77 0.82
N LYS A 144 15.73 -5.75 -0.16
CA LYS A 144 17.05 -5.11 -0.06
C LYS A 144 17.06 -3.64 -0.44
#